data_AF-A0A9N9N1V2-F1
#
_entry.id   AF-A0A9N9N1V2-F1
#
_cell.length_a   1.000
_cell.length_b   1.000
_cell.length_c   1.000
_cell.angle_alpha   90.00
_cell.angle_beta   90.00
_cell.angle_gamma   90.00
#
_symmetry.space_group_name_H-M   'P 1'
#
loop_
_entity.id
_entity.type
_entity.pdbx_description
1 polymer ?
#
loop_
_entity_poly.entity_id
_entity_poly.type
_entity_poly.pdbx_seq_one_letter_code
_entity_poly.pdbx_strand_id
1 'polypeptide(L)'
;CDYGTWALEMASDYPNSHFIGVDVTPIFPSAVTKPNVRFLQCNVLDGLPFDSNTFDFVLVRLFGNTFTERDWEDKIINEIVRLTKPGGPVGSWGHRAGELGASYARQLSGKVKPWVISYLDITEEEYNEMMIKAEQEFNIHRTYASTHRYVGQKIISS
;
A
#
# COMPACT_ATOMS: atom_id res chain seq x y z
N CYS A 1 -4.36 5.08 10.79
CA CYS A 1 -3.19 5.83 10.30
C CYS A 1 -2.43 6.48 11.45
N ASP A 2 -2.79 6.15 12.69
CA ASP A 2 -2.20 6.69 13.90
C ASP A 2 -2.20 8.23 13.89
N TYR A 3 -1.14 8.87 14.37
CA TYR A 3 -0.88 10.31 14.26
C TYR A 3 -0.81 10.87 12.82
N GLY A 4 -0.99 10.06 11.78
CA GLY A 4 -1.08 10.57 10.41
C GLY A 4 0.23 11.14 9.84
N THR A 5 1.37 10.93 10.52
CA THR A 5 2.68 11.48 10.15
C THR A 5 3.03 11.22 8.70
N TRP A 6 2.82 9.99 8.22
CA TRP A 6 3.10 9.64 6.82
C TRP A 6 2.25 10.46 5.84
N ALA A 7 0.96 10.64 6.13
CA ALA A 7 0.09 11.44 5.26
C ALA A 7 0.55 12.91 5.21
N LEU A 8 1.05 13.46 6.32
CA LEU A 8 1.57 14.83 6.40
C LEU A 8 2.92 15.00 5.68
N GLU A 9 3.82 14.02 5.81
CA GLU A 9 5.10 13.99 5.09
C GLU A 9 4.85 13.91 3.59
N MET A 10 4.06 12.93 3.15
CA MET A 10 3.72 12.76 1.74
C MET A 10 2.96 13.96 1.17
N ALA A 11 2.10 14.61 1.95
CA ALA A 11 1.44 15.83 1.51
C ALA A 11 2.42 16.99 1.25
N SER A 12 3.56 17.01 1.94
CA SER A 12 4.62 17.99 1.74
C SER A 12 5.40 17.71 0.46
N ASP A 13 5.77 16.44 0.24
CA ASP A 13 6.51 16.01 -0.94
C ASP A 13 5.63 16.04 -2.21
N TYR A 14 4.32 15.87 -2.03
CA TYR A 14 3.34 15.74 -3.10
C TYR A 14 2.19 16.77 -2.95
N PRO A 15 2.44 18.08 -3.18
CA PRO A 15 1.47 19.15 -2.92
C PRO A 15 0.21 19.11 -3.80
N ASN A 16 0.28 18.55 -5.02
CA ASN A 16 -0.91 18.41 -5.90
C ASN A 16 -1.64 17.07 -5.70
N SER A 17 -1.27 16.28 -4.69
CA SER A 17 -1.96 15.02 -4.35
C SER A 17 -2.77 15.21 -3.08
N HIS A 18 -3.91 14.54 -2.99
CA HIS A 18 -4.77 14.57 -1.81
C HIS A 18 -4.59 13.29 -1.01
N PHE A 19 -4.45 13.43 0.31
CA PHE A 19 -4.24 12.32 1.22
C PHE A 19 -5.39 12.24 2.22
N ILE A 20 -5.89 11.03 2.45
CA ILE A 20 -6.87 10.75 3.50
C ILE A 20 -6.27 9.76 4.48
N GLY A 21 -6.10 10.18 5.73
CA GLY A 21 -5.73 9.32 6.83
C GLY A 21 -6.96 8.80 7.56
N VAL A 22 -7.08 7.50 7.72
CA VAL A 22 -8.17 6.86 8.48
C VAL A 22 -7.62 6.19 9.72
N ASP A 23 -8.22 6.46 10.89
CA ASP A 23 -7.95 5.73 12.13
C ASP A 23 -9.23 5.58 12.97
N VAL A 24 -9.31 4.53 13.79
CA VAL A 24 -10.45 4.33 14.72
C VAL A 24 -10.38 5.28 15.92
N THR A 25 -9.16 5.69 16.28
CA THR A 25 -8.90 6.58 17.41
C THR A 25 -8.74 8.04 16.94
N PRO A 26 -9.25 9.03 17.70
CA PRO A 26 -9.15 10.45 17.33
C PRO A 26 -7.80 11.04 17.77
N ILE A 27 -6.68 10.40 17.40
CA ILE A 27 -5.32 10.81 17.81
C ILE A 27 -4.62 11.68 16.76
N PHE A 28 -5.38 12.23 15.81
CA PHE A 28 -4.83 13.05 14.74
C PHE A 28 -4.21 14.35 15.29
N PRO A 29 -3.08 14.81 14.72
CA PRO A 29 -2.39 16.01 15.17
C PRO A 29 -3.25 17.24 14.89
N SER A 30 -3.62 17.96 15.96
CA SER A 30 -4.41 19.21 15.86
C SER A 30 -3.56 20.42 15.48
N ALA A 31 -2.26 20.41 15.82
CA ALA A 31 -1.35 21.54 15.62
C ALA A 31 -0.74 21.60 14.22
N VAL A 32 -0.73 20.50 13.47
CA VAL A 32 -0.09 20.41 12.16
C VAL A 32 -1.13 19.99 11.14
N THR A 33 -1.51 20.92 10.26
CA THR A 33 -2.47 20.67 9.18
C THR A 33 -1.85 21.05 7.83
N LYS A 34 -2.26 20.32 6.79
CA LYS A 34 -1.86 20.55 5.40
C LYS A 34 -3.15 20.66 4.57
N PRO A 35 -3.24 21.60 3.61
CA PRO A 35 -4.48 21.83 2.87
C PRO A 35 -4.93 20.63 2.02
N ASN A 36 -3.99 19.76 1.65
CA ASN A 36 -4.20 18.55 0.87
C ASN A 36 -4.26 17.27 1.72
N VAL A 37 -4.47 17.37 3.03
CA VAL A 37 -4.66 16.23 3.94
C VAL A 37 -5.99 16.34 4.64
N ARG A 38 -6.71 15.21 4.73
CA ARG A 38 -7.89 15.07 5.59
C ARG A 38 -7.74 13.84 6.48
N PHE A 39 -8.22 13.95 7.71
CA PHE A 39 -8.30 12.81 8.63
C PHE A 39 -9.75 12.45 8.88
N LEU A 40 -10.03 11.15 8.86
CA LEU A 40 -11.35 10.59 9.11
C LEU A 40 -11.26 9.57 10.24
N GLN A 41 -11.98 9.84 11.32
CA GLN A 41 -12.15 8.85 12.37
C GLN A 41 -13.17 7.81 11.92
N CYS A 42 -12.74 6.58 11.65
CA CYS A 42 -13.64 5.47 11.35
C CYS A 42 -12.97 4.12 11.56
N ASN A 43 -13.80 3.10 11.78
CA ASN A 43 -13.38 1.72 11.87
C ASN A 43 -13.44 1.07 10.49
N VAL A 44 -12.30 0.61 9.98
CA VAL A 44 -12.22 -0.03 8.66
C VAL A 44 -13.07 -1.31 8.56
N LEU A 45 -13.36 -1.98 9.68
CA LEU A 45 -14.16 -3.20 9.71
C LEU A 45 -15.67 -2.95 9.48
N ASP A 46 -16.11 -1.69 9.56
CA ASP A 46 -17.48 -1.27 9.29
C ASP A 46 -17.67 -0.78 7.84
N GLY A 47 -16.57 -0.75 7.07
CA GLY A 47 -16.51 -0.15 5.74
C GLY A 47 -16.19 1.35 5.80
N LEU A 48 -15.57 1.84 4.73
CA LEU A 48 -15.17 3.22 4.56
C LEU A 48 -16.17 3.94 3.64
N PRO A 49 -16.53 5.20 3.96
CA PRO A 49 -17.58 5.95 3.27
C PRO A 49 -17.07 6.58 1.96
N PHE A 50 -16.47 5.75 1.11
CA PHE A 50 -15.98 6.14 -0.22
C PHE A 50 -16.51 5.18 -1.26
N ASP A 51 -16.71 5.68 -2.48
CA ASP A 51 -17.13 4.87 -3.61
C ASP A 51 -16.02 3.91 -4.06
N SER A 52 -16.39 2.87 -4.81
CA SER A 52 -15.41 1.98 -5.42
C SER A 52 -14.52 2.72 -6.41
N ASN A 53 -13.25 2.32 -6.53
CA ASN A 53 -12.27 2.92 -7.44
C ASN A 53 -12.04 4.43 -7.18
N THR A 54 -12.14 4.86 -5.93
CA THR A 54 -11.92 6.27 -5.55
C THR A 54 -10.43 6.63 -5.57
N PHE A 55 -9.57 5.73 -5.07
CA PHE A 55 -8.17 6.06 -4.77
C PHE A 55 -7.21 5.44 -5.79
N ASP A 56 -6.21 6.22 -6.19
CA ASP A 56 -5.10 5.70 -6.99
C ASP A 56 -4.20 4.76 -6.17
N PHE A 57 -4.11 5.01 -4.85
CA PHE A 57 -3.36 4.20 -3.89
C PHE A 57 -4.10 4.07 -2.57
N VAL A 58 -4.19 2.85 -2.05
CA VAL A 58 -4.63 2.57 -0.68
C VAL A 58 -3.46 1.93 0.07
N LEU A 59 -3.03 2.57 1.16
CA LEU A 59 -1.94 2.09 2.00
C LEU A 59 -2.48 1.64 3.35
N VAL A 60 -2.17 0.40 3.71
CA VAL A 60 -2.39 -0.14 5.06
C VAL A 60 -1.02 -0.53 5.63
N ARG A 61 -0.66 -0.01 6.81
CA ARG A 61 0.68 -0.14 7.39
C ARG A 61 0.59 -0.48 8.88
N LEU A 62 1.43 -1.43 9.33
CA LEU A 62 1.65 -1.78 10.75
C LEU A 62 0.42 -2.34 11.52
N PHE A 63 -0.39 -3.20 10.90
CA PHE A 63 -1.58 -3.80 11.54
C PHE A 63 -1.44 -5.28 11.94
N GLY A 64 -0.21 -5.81 12.05
CA GLY A 64 0.05 -7.26 12.16
C GLY A 64 -0.68 -7.98 13.31
N ASN A 65 -1.02 -7.28 14.40
CA ASN A 65 -1.71 -7.85 15.57
C ASN A 65 -3.07 -7.20 15.87
N THR A 66 -3.54 -6.28 15.02
CA THR A 66 -4.78 -5.51 15.28
C THR A 66 -6.03 -6.21 14.76
N PHE A 67 -5.87 -7.05 13.73
CA PHE A 67 -6.96 -7.70 13.03
C PHE A 67 -6.71 -9.21 12.98
N THR A 68 -7.79 -9.99 13.07
CA THR A 68 -7.71 -11.45 12.91
C THR A 68 -7.47 -11.82 11.44
N GLU A 69 -7.07 -13.06 11.17
CA GLU A 69 -6.97 -13.56 9.78
C GLU A 69 -8.29 -13.40 9.02
N ARG A 70 -9.44 -13.65 9.68
CA ARG A 70 -10.75 -13.45 9.08
C ARG A 70 -11.07 -11.99 8.78
N ASP A 71 -10.71 -11.07 9.68
CA ASP A 71 -10.89 -9.63 9.41
C ASP A 71 -10.10 -9.20 8.17
N TRP A 72 -8.89 -9.73 7.99
CA TRP A 72 -8.09 -9.50 6.79
C TRP A 72 -8.75 -10.07 5.54
N GLU A 73 -9.14 -11.35 5.56
CA GLU A 73 -9.71 -12.05 4.42
C GLU A 73 -11.08 -11.53 3.99
N ASP A 74 -11.96 -11.26 4.95
CA ASP A 74 -13.37 -10.97 4.69
C ASP A 74 -13.65 -9.48 4.55
N LYS A 75 -12.85 -8.62 5.17
CA LYS A 75 -13.15 -7.19 5.26
C LYS A 75 -12.05 -6.32 4.67
N ILE A 76 -10.84 -6.39 5.24
CA ILE A 76 -9.81 -5.38 4.95
C ILE A 76 -9.32 -5.49 3.51
N ILE A 77 -9.01 -6.69 3.03
CA ILE A 77 -8.55 -6.89 1.65
C ILE A 77 -9.64 -6.48 0.65
N ASN A 78 -10.89 -6.90 0.91
CA ASN A 78 -12.03 -6.53 0.06
C ASN A 78 -12.20 -5.01 -0.01
N GLU A 79 -12.03 -4.32 1.10
CA GLU A 79 -12.15 -2.87 1.15
C GLU A 79 -11.01 -2.15 0.44
N ILE A 80 -9.76 -2.61 0.61
CA ILE A 80 -8.60 -2.08 -0.14
C ILE A 80 -8.83 -2.23 -1.65
N VAL A 81 -9.25 -3.43 -2.08
CA VAL A 81 -9.49 -3.73 -3.50
C VAL A 81 -10.64 -2.89 -4.05
N ARG A 82 -11.76 -2.81 -3.32
CA ARG A 82 -12.93 -2.01 -3.72
C ARG A 82 -12.56 -0.55 -3.92
N LEU A 83 -11.75 0.01 -3.03
CA LEU A 83 -11.38 1.43 -3.01
C LEU A 83 -10.30 1.81 -4.02
N THR A 84 -9.42 0.87 -4.37
CA THR A 84 -8.29 1.12 -5.27
C THR A 84 -8.73 1.02 -6.73
N LYS A 85 -8.42 2.03 -7.54
CA LYS A 85 -8.65 1.96 -8.99
C LYS A 85 -7.90 0.77 -9.61
N PRO A 86 -8.50 0.02 -10.53
CA PRO A 86 -7.80 -1.02 -11.27
C PRO A 86 -6.69 -0.40 -12.12
N GLY A 87 -5.54 -1.06 -12.18
CA GLY A 87 -4.41 -0.62 -13.01
C GLY A 87 -3.79 0.68 -12.49
N GLY A 88 -3.38 0.73 -11.22
CA GLY A 88 -2.55 1.81 -10.72
C GLY A 88 -1.15 1.75 -11.37
N PRO A 89 -0.59 2.84 -11.90
CA PRO A 89 0.73 2.79 -12.53
C PRO A 89 1.84 2.55 -11.48
N VAL A 90 2.93 1.90 -11.90
CA VAL A 90 4.13 1.70 -11.09
C VAL A 90 5.34 2.13 -11.94
N GLY A 91 6.04 3.18 -11.53
CA GLY A 91 7.16 3.79 -12.26
C GLY A 91 6.92 5.25 -12.65
N SER A 92 7.98 6.01 -12.91
CA SER A 92 7.92 7.45 -13.24
C SER A 92 7.09 7.76 -14.50
N TRP A 93 6.91 6.80 -15.40
CA TRP A 93 6.01 6.93 -16.55
C TRP A 93 4.55 7.20 -16.14
N GLY A 94 4.14 6.75 -14.94
CA GLY A 94 2.83 7.00 -14.34
C GLY A 94 2.72 8.34 -13.62
N HIS A 95 3.70 9.23 -13.84
CA HIS A 95 3.86 10.48 -13.11
C HIS A 95 3.83 10.25 -11.60
N ARG A 96 3.24 11.19 -10.85
CA ARG A 96 3.22 11.18 -9.38
C ARG A 96 2.52 9.95 -8.80
N ALA A 97 1.51 9.45 -9.49
CA ALA A 97 0.87 8.19 -9.12
C ALA A 97 1.87 7.02 -9.26
N GLY A 98 2.52 6.90 -10.42
CA GLY A 98 3.49 5.84 -10.65
C GLY A 98 4.74 5.93 -9.78
N GLU A 99 5.21 7.13 -9.44
CA GLU A 99 6.29 7.36 -8.48
C GLU A 99 5.91 6.89 -7.07
N LEU A 100 4.67 7.16 -6.64
CA LEU A 100 4.15 6.67 -5.37
C LEU A 100 4.07 5.13 -5.37
N GLY A 101 3.55 4.54 -6.44
CA GLY A 101 3.52 3.08 -6.63
C GLY A 101 4.91 2.45 -6.60
N ALA A 102 5.90 3.04 -7.28
CA ALA A 102 7.28 2.59 -7.27
C ALA A 102 7.92 2.73 -5.87
N SER A 103 7.65 3.83 -5.16
CA SER A 103 8.14 4.01 -3.78
C SER A 103 7.58 2.97 -2.82
N TYR A 104 6.31 2.58 -2.99
CA TYR A 104 5.69 1.52 -2.22
C TYR A 104 6.31 0.15 -2.53
N ALA A 105 6.49 -0.17 -3.81
CA ALA A 105 7.19 -1.39 -4.24
C ALA A 105 8.61 -1.46 -3.65
N ARG A 106 9.37 -0.35 -3.65
CA ARG A 106 10.69 -0.27 -3.01
C ARG A 106 10.64 -0.54 -1.50
N GLN A 107 9.68 0.05 -0.79
CA GLN A 107 9.53 -0.19 0.65
C GLN A 107 9.18 -1.65 0.97
N LEU A 108 8.27 -2.26 0.21
CA LEU A 108 7.95 -3.68 0.36
C LEU A 108 9.17 -4.55 0.09
N SER A 109 9.89 -4.25 -0.98
CA SER A 109 11.13 -4.95 -1.36
C SER A 109 12.18 -4.86 -0.25
N GLY A 110 12.35 -3.71 0.40
CA GLY A 110 13.23 -3.59 1.56
C GLY A 110 12.83 -4.49 2.73
N LYS A 111 11.53 -4.69 2.96
CA LYS A 111 11.01 -5.52 4.06
C LYS A 111 11.11 -7.02 3.79
N VAL A 112 10.91 -7.45 2.55
CA VAL A 112 10.97 -8.88 2.18
C VAL A 112 12.38 -9.35 1.82
N LYS A 113 13.32 -8.41 1.63
CA LYS A 113 14.71 -8.67 1.25
C LYS A 113 15.37 -9.82 2.03
N PRO A 114 15.33 -9.89 3.38
CA PRO A 114 15.99 -10.97 4.11
C PRO A 114 15.41 -12.35 3.79
N TRP A 115 14.10 -12.43 3.59
CA TRP A 115 13.43 -13.67 3.23
C TRP A 115 13.77 -14.09 1.79
N VAL A 116 13.76 -13.15 0.84
CA VAL A 116 14.05 -13.44 -0.57
C VAL A 116 15.51 -13.89 -0.75
N ILE A 117 16.46 -13.19 -0.13
CA ILE A 117 17.89 -13.55 -0.12
C ILE A 117 18.07 -14.99 0.37
N SER A 118 17.45 -15.33 1.51
CA SER A 118 17.55 -16.67 2.09
C SER A 118 16.83 -17.73 1.27
N TYR A 119 15.69 -17.41 0.65
CA TYR A 119 14.88 -18.37 -0.09
C TYR A 119 15.46 -18.68 -1.47
N LEU A 120 16.02 -17.68 -2.14
CA LEU A 120 16.62 -17.81 -3.48
C LEU A 120 18.11 -18.15 -3.44
N ASP A 121 18.73 -18.16 -2.25
CA ASP A 121 20.16 -18.39 -2.05
C ASP A 121 21.03 -17.43 -2.88
N ILE A 122 20.67 -16.14 -2.84
CA ILE A 122 21.36 -15.06 -3.55
C ILE A 122 22.02 -14.09 -2.57
N THR A 123 23.02 -13.35 -3.04
CA THR A 123 23.69 -12.31 -2.27
C THR A 123 22.83 -11.04 -2.15
N GLU A 124 23.23 -10.17 -1.22
CA GLU A 124 22.61 -8.85 -1.07
C GLU A 124 22.80 -7.97 -2.31
N GLU A 125 23.99 -7.99 -2.92
CA GLU A 125 24.29 -7.33 -4.19
C GLU A 125 23.37 -7.81 -5.31
N GLU A 126 23.20 -9.13 -5.51
CA GLU A 126 22.33 -9.69 -6.55
C GLU A 126 20.86 -9.29 -6.35
N TYR A 127 20.39 -9.26 -5.10
CA TYR A 127 19.06 -8.75 -4.78
C TYR A 127 18.91 -7.26 -5.15
N ASN A 128 19.90 -6.44 -4.80
CA ASN A 128 19.87 -5.01 -5.12
C ASN A 128 19.87 -4.77 -6.64
N GLU A 129 20.68 -5.51 -7.39
CA GLU A 129 20.69 -5.45 -8.86
C GLU A 129 19.35 -5.89 -9.47
N MET A 130 18.75 -6.95 -8.94
CA MET A 130 17.41 -7.41 -9.35
C MET A 130 16.36 -6.30 -9.13
N MET A 131 16.42 -5.61 -8.00
CA MET A 131 15.49 -4.50 -7.71
C MET A 131 15.69 -3.30 -8.64
N ILE A 132 16.92 -2.96 -9.00
CA ILE A 132 17.23 -1.90 -9.97
C ILE A 132 16.64 -2.26 -11.34
N LYS A 133 16.85 -3.50 -11.80
CA LYS A 133 16.29 -3.99 -13.06
C LYS A 133 14.76 -3.95 -13.06
N ALA A 134 14.13 -4.38 -11.97
CA ALA A 134 12.68 -4.32 -11.83
C ALA A 134 12.14 -2.87 -11.94
N GLU A 135 12.80 -1.88 -11.32
CA GLU A 135 12.40 -0.47 -11.43
C GLU A 135 12.61 0.10 -12.85
N GLN A 136 13.62 -0.36 -13.58
CA GLN A 136 13.78 -0.02 -15.00
C GLN A 136 12.65 -0.64 -15.85
N GLU A 137 12.33 -1.90 -15.63
CA GLU A 137 11.26 -2.62 -16.33
C GLU A 137 9.90 -1.97 -16.10
N PHE A 138 9.62 -1.51 -14.88
CA PHE A 138 8.41 -0.74 -14.57
C PHE A 138 8.22 0.46 -15.51
N ASN A 139 9.31 1.14 -15.84
CA ASN A 139 9.32 2.30 -16.72
C ASN A 139 9.28 1.93 -18.20
N ILE A 140 10.06 0.93 -18.62
CA ILE A 140 10.13 0.46 -20.01
C ILE A 140 8.76 -0.07 -20.46
N HIS A 141 8.12 -0.88 -19.61
CA HIS A 141 6.89 -1.57 -19.97
C HIS A 141 5.61 -0.85 -19.56
N ARG A 142 5.74 0.31 -18.91
CA ARG A 142 4.61 1.06 -18.35
C ARG A 142 3.76 0.15 -17.45
N THR A 143 4.41 -0.47 -16.47
CA THR A 143 3.84 -1.54 -15.65
C THR A 143 2.76 -1.01 -14.72
N TYR A 144 1.58 -1.62 -14.80
CA TYR A 144 0.47 -1.37 -13.88
C TYR A 144 0.46 -2.42 -12.77
N ALA A 145 0.15 -2.00 -11.54
CA ALA A 145 -0.15 -2.89 -10.45
C ALA A 145 -1.44 -3.67 -10.77
N SER A 146 -1.35 -5.00 -10.67
CA SER A 146 -2.48 -5.90 -10.87
C SER A 146 -2.56 -6.89 -9.72
N THR A 147 -3.56 -6.70 -8.86
CA THR A 147 -3.77 -7.52 -7.67
C THR A 147 -4.69 -8.69 -8.02
N HIS A 148 -4.16 -9.92 -8.02
CA HIS A 148 -4.94 -11.15 -8.23
C HIS A 148 -5.02 -11.96 -6.92
N ARG A 149 -6.17 -12.60 -6.68
CA ARG A 149 -6.38 -13.48 -5.51
C ARG A 149 -6.38 -14.95 -5.92
N TYR A 150 -5.63 -15.77 -5.18
CA TYR A 150 -5.77 -17.23 -5.16
C TYR A 150 -5.94 -17.67 -3.71
N VAL A 151 -6.93 -18.52 -3.44
CA VAL A 151 -7.13 -19.16 -2.12
C VAL A 151 -7.19 -20.66 -2.35
N GLY A 152 -6.40 -21.42 -1.59
CA GLY A 152 -6.42 -22.87 -1.60
C GLY A 152 -6.55 -23.40 -0.17
N GLN A 153 -7.50 -24.29 0.06
CA GLN A 153 -7.67 -25.00 1.33
C GLN A 153 -7.35 -26.49 1.11
N LYS A 154 -6.42 -27.04 1.89
CA LYS A 154 -6.18 -28.49 1.90
C LYS A 154 -7.29 -29.16 2.71
N ILE A 155 -8.15 -29.92 2.03
CA ILE A 155 -9.15 -30.76 2.70
C ILE A 155 -8.40 -31.95 3.31
N ILE A 156 -8.44 -32.07 4.64
CA ILE A 156 -8.00 -33.28 5.35
C ILE A 156 -9.25 -34.13 5.53
N SER A 157 -9.36 -35.21 4.76
CA SER A 157 -10.40 -36.22 4.96
C SER A 157 -10.07 -37.05 6.21
N SER A 158 -10.97 -37.03 7.20
CA SER A 158 -10.99 -37.99 8.33
C SER A 158 -11.57 -39.33 7.90
#